data_AF-A0A0Q9Y8D4-F1
#
_entry.id   AF-A0A0Q9Y8D4-F1
#
_cell.length_a   1.000
_cell.length_b   1.000
_cell.length_c   1.000
_cell.angle_alpha   90.00
_cell.angle_beta   90.00
_cell.angle_gamma   90.00
#
_symmetry.space_group_name_H-M   'P 1'
#
loop_
_entity.id
_entity.type
_entity.pdbx_description
1 polymer ?
#
loop_
_entity_poly.entity_id
_entity_poly.type
_entity_poly.pdbx_seq_one_letter_code
_entity_poly.pdbx_strand_id
1 'polypeptide(L)'
;MIGIVTALYIFGIIGVLVSLVIGLLSGSFWIFLLTFVGGVIFATIQFALANVLEKQETILYYLQQQDQFLKKQLGTTLRKCSNCQYEFDAELSSCPRCGSRKEAGT
;
A
#
# COMPACT_ATOMS: atom_id res chain seq x y z
N MET A 1 -11.40 3.61 -1.19
CA MET A 1 -10.52 4.42 -0.31
C MET A 1 -10.51 5.90 -0.70
N ILE A 2 -10.70 6.20 -2.00
CA ILE A 2 -10.88 7.55 -2.56
C ILE A 2 -11.80 8.45 -1.71
N GLY A 3 -12.97 7.96 -1.26
CA GLY A 3 -13.88 8.77 -0.45
C GLY A 3 -13.30 9.28 0.88
N ILE A 4 -12.45 8.49 1.55
CA ILE A 4 -11.78 8.89 2.81
C ILE A 4 -10.70 9.93 2.52
N VAL A 5 -9.90 9.72 1.47
CA VAL A 5 -8.86 10.67 1.04
C VAL A 5 -9.47 12.02 0.67
N THR A 6 -10.54 12.02 -0.13
CA THR A 6 -11.28 13.25 -0.47
C THR A 6 -11.86 13.93 0.76
N ALA A 7 -12.40 13.16 1.72
CA ALA A 7 -12.91 13.72 2.97
C ALA A 7 -11.80 14.39 3.79
N LEU A 8 -10.61 13.78 3.90
CA LEU A 8 -9.46 14.37 4.61
C LEU A 8 -9.03 15.70 4.00
N TYR A 9 -8.99 15.80 2.67
CA TYR A 9 -8.72 17.05 1.98
C TYR A 9 -9.76 18.13 2.28
N ILE A 10 -11.05 17.78 2.23
CA ILE A 10 -12.15 18.71 2.53
C ILE A 10 -12.07 19.19 3.99
N PHE A 11 -11.88 18.28 4.94
CA PHE A 11 -11.75 18.63 6.36
C PHE A 11 -10.54 19.51 6.64
N GLY A 12 -9.41 19.27 5.97
CA GLY A 12 -8.23 20.13 6.09
C GLY A 12 -8.53 21.57 5.64
N ILE A 13 -9.19 21.74 4.48
CA ILE A 13 -9.57 23.06 3.96
C ILE A 13 -10.55 23.76 4.90
N ILE A 14 -11.60 23.05 5.33
CA ILE A 14 -12.60 23.60 6.28
C ILE A 14 -11.93 24.00 7.60
N GLY A 15 -10.99 23.20 8.11
CA GLY A 15 -10.26 23.50 9.34
C GLY A 15 -9.50 24.83 9.28
N VAL A 16 -8.84 25.13 8.15
CA VAL A 16 -8.15 26.41 7.94
C VAL A 16 -9.14 27.58 7.86
N LEU A 17 -10.28 27.39 7.19
CA LEU A 17 -11.31 28.44 7.10
C LEU A 17 -11.91 28.74 8.47
N VAL A 18 -12.20 27.71 9.26
CA VAL A 18 -12.72 27.86 10.63
C VAL A 18 -11.70 28.55 11.53
N SER A 19 -10.42 28.17 11.46
CA SER A 19 -9.37 28.80 12.27
C SER A 19 -9.16 30.28 11.92
N LEU A 20 -9.34 30.64 10.64
CA LEU A 20 -9.30 32.01 10.17
C LEU A 20 -10.48 32.84 10.73
N VAL A 21 -11.71 32.30 10.66
CA VAL A 21 -12.91 32.98 11.18
C VAL A 21 -12.82 33.18 12.69
N ILE A 22 -12.46 32.15 13.45
CA ILE A 22 -12.32 32.23 14.91
C ILE A 22 -11.25 33.26 15.29
N GLY A 23 -10.11 33.25 14.61
CA GLY A 23 -9.04 34.21 14.85
C GLY A 23 -9.48 35.65 14.63
N LEU A 24 -10.22 35.92 13.54
CA LEU A 24 -10.71 37.26 13.22
C LEU A 24 -11.76 37.74 14.24
N LEU A 25 -12.67 36.85 14.66
CA LEU A 25 -13.72 37.18 15.64
C LEU A 25 -13.16 37.44 17.04
N SER A 26 -11.99 36.88 17.38
CA SER A 26 -11.37 37.07 18.69
C SER A 26 -10.93 38.51 18.96
N GLY A 27 -10.70 39.33 17.93
CA GLY A 27 -10.23 40.72 18.09
C GLY A 27 -8.82 40.88 18.67
N SER A 28 -8.10 39.78 18.94
CA SER A 28 -6.75 39.78 19.51
C SER A 28 -5.76 39.18 18.51
N PHE A 29 -4.72 39.95 18.19
CA PHE A 29 -3.68 39.54 17.23
C PHE A 29 -2.96 38.24 17.65
N TRP A 30 -2.67 38.09 18.95
CA TRP A 30 -2.00 36.90 19.47
C TRP A 30 -2.84 35.64 19.35
N ILE A 31 -4.15 35.76 19.60
CA ILE A 31 -5.08 34.64 19.46
C ILE A 31 -5.23 34.27 17.98
N PHE A 32 -5.40 35.27 17.10
CA PHE A 32 -5.44 35.03 15.65
C PHE A 32 -4.21 34.26 15.16
N LEU A 33 -3.01 34.67 15.57
CA LEU A 33 -1.78 34.03 15.14
C LEU A 33 -1.69 32.58 15.62
N LEU A 34 -2.04 32.32 16.88
CA LEU A 34 -2.08 30.96 17.43
C LEU A 34 -3.12 30.08 16.74
N THR A 35 -4.35 30.56 16.53
CA THR A 35 -5.41 29.78 15.88
C THR A 35 -5.09 29.53 14.42
N PHE A 36 -4.55 30.52 13.70
CA PHE A 36 -4.19 30.38 12.30
C PHE A 36 -3.05 29.38 12.11
N VAL A 37 -1.96 29.51 12.87
CA VAL A 37 -0.83 28.56 12.82
C VAL A 37 -1.30 27.15 13.20
N GLY A 38 -2.13 27.02 14.25
CA GLY A 38 -2.72 25.75 14.64
C GLY A 38 -3.55 25.12 13.52
N GLY A 39 -4.38 25.91 12.83
CA GLY A 39 -5.17 25.44 11.69
C GLY A 39 -4.32 25.00 10.50
N VAL A 40 -3.22 25.71 10.21
CA VAL A 40 -2.28 25.33 9.15
C VAL A 40 -1.58 24.01 9.50
N ILE A 41 -1.11 23.86 10.75
CA ILE A 41 -0.49 22.60 11.21
C ILE A 41 -1.48 21.44 11.14
N PHE A 42 -2.72 21.67 11.56
CA PHE A 42 -3.76 20.65 11.48
C PHE A 42 -4.00 20.22 10.02
N ALA A 43 -4.11 21.18 9.10
CA ALA A 43 -4.32 20.89 7.68
C ALA A 43 -3.14 20.17 7.03
N THR A 44 -1.90 20.54 7.38
CA THR A 44 -0.70 19.87 6.85
C THR A 44 -0.65 18.40 7.28
N ILE A 45 -1.03 18.09 8.52
CA ILE A 45 -1.14 16.70 9.00
C ILE A 45 -2.20 15.94 8.21
N GLN A 46 -3.38 16.53 7.99
CA GLN A 46 -4.45 15.88 7.22
C GLN A 46 -4.05 15.61 5.76
N PHE A 47 -3.39 16.57 5.10
CA PHE A 47 -2.91 16.39 3.74
C PHE A 47 -1.76 15.39 3.64
N ALA A 48 -0.86 15.37 4.62
CA ALA A 48 0.20 14.37 4.70
C ALA A 48 -0.40 12.95 4.83
N LEU A 49 -1.40 12.79 5.70
CA LEU A 49 -2.09 11.52 5.87
C LEU A 49 -2.81 11.07 4.59
N ALA A 50 -3.52 11.99 3.93
CA ALA A 50 -4.19 11.74 2.65
C ALA A 50 -3.19 11.24 1.57
N ASN A 51 -2.04 11.91 1.46
CA ASN A 51 -0.97 11.52 0.53
C ASN A 51 -0.38 10.15 0.83
N VAL A 52 -0.20 9.80 2.12
CA VAL A 52 0.30 8.48 2.51
C VAL A 52 -0.70 7.39 2.13
N LEU A 53 -1.99 7.60 2.39
CA LEU A 53 -3.06 6.66 2.04
C LEU A 53 -3.11 6.40 0.52
N GLU A 54 -3.01 7.45 -0.29
CA GLU A 54 -3.02 7.33 -1.75
C GLU A 54 -1.80 6.56 -2.28
N LYS A 55 -0.63 6.76 -1.68
CA LYS A 55 0.59 5.99 -2.03
C LYS A 55 0.49 4.52 -1.63
N GLN A 56 -0.16 4.20 -0.52
CA GLN A 56 -0.37 2.80 -0.09
C GLN A 56 -1.23 2.02 -1.09
N GLU A 57 -2.24 2.65 -1.69
CA GLU A 57 -3.08 2.02 -2.73
C GLU A 57 -2.27 1.64 -3.97
N THR A 58 -1.36 2.53 -4.40
CA THR A 58 -0.49 2.29 -5.54
C THR A 58 0.48 1.11 -5.27
N ILE A 59 1.05 1.05 -4.07
CA ILE A 59 1.94 -0.07 -3.68
C ILE A 59 1.16 -1.39 -3.65
N LEU A 60 -0.06 -1.39 -3.12
CA LEU A 60 -0.90 -2.58 -3.08
C LEU A 60 -1.21 -3.10 -4.49
N TYR A 61 -1.49 -2.20 -5.43
CA TYR A 61 -1.70 -2.53 -6.83
C TYR A 61 -0.47 -3.21 -7.45
N TYR A 62 0.72 -2.64 -7.25
CA TYR A 62 1.97 -3.23 -7.75
C TYR A 62 2.28 -4.59 -7.12
N LEU A 63 2.02 -4.77 -5.83
CA LEU A 63 2.19 -6.05 -5.15
C LEU A 63 1.25 -7.12 -5.70
N GLN A 64 -0.02 -6.78 -5.94
CA GLN A 64 -0.99 -7.71 -6.50
C GLN A 64 -0.63 -8.10 -7.94
N GLN A 65 -0.10 -7.15 -8.72
CA GLN A 65 0.39 -7.42 -10.07
C GLN A 65 1.64 -8.32 -10.04
N GLN A 66 2.58 -8.09 -9.12
CA GLN A 66 3.72 -8.97 -8.91
C GLN A 66 3.31 -10.38 -8.49
N ASP A 67 2.34 -10.55 -7.57
CA ASP A 67 1.84 -11.89 -7.20
C ASP A 67 1.29 -12.65 -8.41
N GLN A 68 0.62 -11.96 -9.34
CA GLN A 68 0.14 -12.60 -10.57
C GLN A 68 1.26 -12.95 -11.55
N PHE A 69 2.26 -12.09 -11.70
CA PHE A 69 3.44 -12.42 -12.51
C PHE A 69 4.25 -13.56 -11.89
N LEU A 70 4.40 -13.53 -10.57
CA LEU A 70 5.10 -14.55 -9.81
C LEU A 70 4.33 -15.88 -9.88
N LYS A 71 3.00 -15.89 -9.76
CA LYS A 71 2.18 -17.10 -10.02
C LYS A 71 2.25 -17.61 -11.45
N LYS A 72 2.42 -16.72 -12.44
CA LYS A 72 2.61 -17.13 -13.84
C LYS A 72 4.02 -17.66 -14.10
N GLN A 73 5.03 -17.12 -13.41
CA GLN A 73 6.42 -17.57 -13.52
C GLN A 73 6.72 -18.80 -12.66
N LEU A 74 6.33 -18.83 -11.37
CA LEU A 74 6.27 -20.02 -10.50
C LEU A 74 5.15 -20.99 -10.87
N GLY A 75 4.35 -20.67 -11.87
CA GLY A 75 3.69 -21.66 -12.72
C GLY A 75 4.69 -22.42 -13.59
N THR A 76 5.96 -22.48 -13.16
CA THR A 76 7.00 -23.38 -13.62
C THR A 76 6.39 -24.78 -13.66
N THR A 77 6.56 -25.41 -14.81
CA THR A 77 6.06 -26.74 -15.15
C THR A 77 6.20 -27.69 -13.97
N LEU A 78 5.09 -27.96 -13.27
CA LEU A 78 5.08 -28.98 -12.22
C LEU A 78 5.36 -30.32 -12.88
N ARG A 79 6.46 -30.97 -12.47
CA ARG A 79 6.78 -32.32 -12.91
C ARG A 79 6.41 -33.32 -11.83
N LYS A 80 5.85 -34.45 -12.24
CA LYS A 80 5.49 -35.53 -11.34
C LYS A 80 6.68 -36.47 -11.17
N CYS A 81 7.09 -36.71 -9.93
CA CYS A 81 8.15 -37.66 -9.65
C CYS A 81 7.73 -39.07 -10.06
N SER A 82 8.47 -39.74 -10.94
CA SER A 82 8.13 -41.11 -11.34
C SER A 82 8.37 -42.17 -10.25
N ASN A 83 8.99 -41.80 -9.12
CA ASN A 83 9.23 -42.72 -8.00
C ASN A 83 8.15 -42.62 -6.91
N CYS A 84 7.72 -41.42 -6.54
CA CYS A 84 6.78 -41.19 -5.44
C CYS A 84 5.51 -40.44 -5.84
N GLN A 85 5.35 -40.15 -7.14
CA GLN A 85 4.23 -39.40 -7.74
C GLN A 85 3.97 -38.01 -7.16
N TYR A 86 4.93 -37.47 -6.40
CA TYR A 86 4.86 -36.12 -5.87
C TYR A 86 5.07 -35.10 -6.98
N GLU A 87 4.22 -34.08 -7.06
CA GLU A 87 4.32 -32.99 -8.02
C GLU A 87 5.16 -31.86 -7.42
N PHE A 88 6.20 -31.45 -8.14
CA PHE A 88 7.16 -30.45 -7.68
C PHE A 88 7.72 -29.66 -8.85
N ASP A 89 8.32 -28.51 -8.58
CA ASP A 89 8.88 -27.63 -9.59
C ASP A 89 9.93 -28.36 -10.46
N ALA A 90 9.79 -28.24 -11.79
CA ALA A 90 10.75 -28.83 -12.73
C ALA A 90 12.15 -28.24 -12.66
N GLU A 91 12.33 -27.04 -12.10
CA GLU A 91 13.65 -26.44 -11.91
C GLU A 91 14.46 -27.14 -10.81
N LEU A 92 13.83 -27.90 -9.91
CA LEU A 92 14.56 -28.67 -8.90
C LEU A 92 15.23 -29.89 -9.54
N SER A 93 16.55 -30.00 -9.43
CA SER A 93 17.35 -31.14 -9.93
C SER A 93 17.01 -32.50 -9.30
N SER A 94 16.31 -32.51 -8.18
CA SER A 94 15.95 -33.71 -7.41
C SER A 94 14.58 -33.57 -6.76
N CYS A 95 13.85 -34.67 -6.64
CA CYS A 95 12.56 -34.68 -5.95
C CYS A 95 12.76 -34.37 -4.45
N PRO A 96 12.11 -33.33 -3.89
CA PRO A 96 12.29 -32.93 -2.48
C PRO A 96 11.71 -33.95 -1.49
N ARG A 97 10.78 -34.80 -1.93
CA ARG A 97 10.12 -35.79 -1.07
C ARG A 97 10.89 -37.10 -0.93
N CYS A 98 11.58 -37.54 -1.99
CA CYS A 98 12.25 -38.84 -2.00
C CYS A 98 13.73 -38.79 -2.39
N GLY A 99 14.28 -37.59 -2.65
CA GLY A 99 15.68 -37.40 -3.04
C GLY A 99 16.05 -37.92 -4.43
N SER A 100 15.10 -38.51 -5.17
CA SER A 100 15.39 -39.12 -6.47
C SER A 100 15.76 -38.04 -7.51
N ARG A 101 16.99 -38.13 -8.03
CA ARG A 101 17.47 -37.41 -9.20
C ARG A 101 17.20 -38.29 -10.42
N LYS A 102 16.00 -38.24 -10.99
CA LYS A 102 15.78 -38.90 -12.28
C LYS A 102 16.12 -37.92 -13.39
N GLU A 103 17.14 -38.31 -14.14
CA GLU A 103 17.63 -37.67 -15.35
C GLU A 103 16.50 -37.58 -16.39
N ALA A 104 16.55 -36.51 -17.19
CA ALA A 104 15.71 -36.38 -18.35
C ALA A 104 15.84 -37.62 -19.25
N GLY A 105 14.70 -38.20 -19.59
CA GLY A 105 14.54 -39.15 -20.70
C GLY A 105 13.07 -39.06 -21.05
N THR A 106 12.66 -38.44 -22.15
CA THR A 106 13.20 -38.48 -23.52
C THR A 106 12.78 -37.22 -24.25
#